data_AF-A0A1T5JR25-F1
#
_entry.id   AF-A0A1T5JR25-F1
#
_cell.length_a   1.000
_cell.length_b   1.000
_cell.length_c   1.000
_cell.angle_alpha   90.00
_cell.angle_beta   90.00
_cell.angle_gamma   90.00
#
_symmetry.space_group_name_H-M   'P 1'
#
loop_
_entity.id
_entity.type
_entity.pdbx_description
1 polymer ?
#
loop_
_entity_poly.entity_id
_entity_poly.type
_entity_poly.pdbx_seq_one_letter_code
_entity_poly.pdbx_strand_id
1 'polypeptide(L)'
;MTGDDYKIISDTTENGVRHITAIPSSLVCSQQIDFDIIDGKIRNLAYVRGCNGNLQAIGRLVEGMDIKKVVDTLSGVNCNFRGTSCTDQLARILSSL
;
A
#
# COMPACT_ATOMS: atom_id res chain seq x y z
N MET A 1 11.59 -15.81 9.03
CA MET A 1 10.79 -14.91 9.89
C MET A 1 9.48 -14.64 9.17
N THR A 2 8.51 -15.54 9.28
CA THR A 2 7.18 -15.38 8.68
C THR A 2 6.25 -14.85 9.77
N GLY A 3 6.34 -13.54 10.02
CA GLY A 3 5.17 -12.83 10.52
C GLY A 3 4.19 -12.68 9.37
N ASP A 4 2.90 -12.60 9.66
CA ASP A 4 1.87 -12.34 8.64
C ASP A 4 2.30 -11.13 7.78
N ASP A 5 2.36 -11.30 6.46
CA ASP A 5 2.87 -10.29 5.53
C ASP A 5 1.93 -9.08 5.53
N TYR A 6 0.69 -9.26 5.10
CA TYR A 6 -0.37 -8.27 5.26
C TYR A 6 -1.71 -8.99 5.37
N LYS A 7 -2.73 -8.26 5.80
CA LYS A 7 -4.11 -8.73 5.82
C LYS A 7 -5.01 -7.69 5.19
N ILE A 8 -5.70 -8.05 4.10
CA ILE A 8 -6.82 -7.26 3.58
C ILE A 8 -7.99 -7.46 4.54
N ILE A 9 -8.47 -6.36 5.14
CA ILE A 9 -9.59 -6.38 6.09
C ILE A 9 -10.89 -5.85 5.48
N SER A 10 -10.80 -5.12 4.36
CA SER A 10 -11.93 -4.74 3.53
C SER A 10 -11.50 -4.69 2.06
N ASP A 11 -12.33 -5.24 1.18
CA ASP A 11 -12.22 -5.16 -0.27
C ASP A 11 -13.65 -5.12 -0.83
N THR A 12 -14.13 -3.92 -1.13
CA THR A 12 -15.49 -3.68 -1.60
C THR A 12 -15.45 -2.93 -2.92
N THR A 13 -16.46 -3.11 -3.76
CA THR A 13 -16.59 -2.35 -5.01
C THR A 13 -17.94 -1.67 -5.06
N GLU A 14 -17.93 -0.35 -5.21
CA GLU A 14 -19.13 0.48 -5.30
C GLU A 14 -18.96 1.50 -6.43
N ASN A 15 -19.95 1.62 -7.31
CA ASN A 15 -19.96 2.61 -8.41
C ASN A 15 -18.68 2.64 -9.27
N GLY A 16 -18.06 1.47 -9.50
CA GLY A 16 -16.83 1.34 -10.29
C GLY A 16 -15.53 1.67 -9.53
N VAL A 17 -15.62 1.93 -8.22
CA VAL A 17 -14.48 2.16 -7.34
C VAL A 17 -14.28 0.95 -6.44
N ARG A 18 -13.10 0.33 -6.47
CA ARG A 18 -12.72 -0.75 -5.55
C ARG A 18 -11.99 -0.14 -4.35
N HIS A 19 -12.58 -0.21 -3.16
CA HIS A 19 -12.06 0.33 -1.91
C HIS A 19 -11.35 -0.76 -1.12
N ILE A 20 -10.08 -0.52 -0.76
CA ILE A 20 -9.25 -1.50 -0.06
C ILE A 20 -8.70 -0.90 1.21
N THR A 21 -8.90 -1.64 2.31
CA THR A 21 -8.23 -1.40 3.58
C THR A 21 -7.43 -2.64 3.96
N ALA A 22 -6.15 -2.45 4.23
CA ALA A 22 -5.24 -3.51 4.63
C ALA A 22 -4.43 -3.14 5.86
N ILE A 23 -4.13 -4.14 6.69
CA ILE A 23 -3.17 -4.06 7.78
C ILE A 23 -1.84 -4.61 7.26
N PRO A 24 -0.79 -3.78 7.15
CA PRO A 24 0.52 -4.25 6.70
C PRO A 24 1.23 -5.03 7.81
N SER A 25 2.36 -5.65 7.47
CA SER A 25 3.18 -6.44 8.38
C SER A 25 3.48 -5.69 9.67
N SER A 26 3.44 -6.40 10.80
CA SER A 26 3.89 -5.87 12.09
C SER A 26 5.37 -5.42 12.10
N LEU A 27 6.13 -5.78 11.06
CA LEU A 27 7.50 -5.33 10.85
C LEU A 27 7.60 -3.86 10.39
N VAL A 28 6.53 -3.23 9.90
CA VAL A 28 6.56 -1.82 9.43
C VAL A 28 5.93 -0.86 10.43
N CYS A 29 6.16 0.44 10.24
CA CYS A 29 5.67 1.47 11.17
C CYS A 29 4.20 1.87 10.92
N SER A 30 3.70 1.68 9.70
CA SER A 30 2.29 1.90 9.37
C SER A 30 1.44 0.79 9.98
N GLN A 31 0.24 1.14 10.40
CA GLN A 31 -0.73 0.21 11.01
C GLN A 31 -1.91 -0.08 10.09
N GLN A 32 -2.12 0.73 9.07
CA GLN A 32 -3.20 0.57 8.10
C GLN A 32 -2.83 1.31 6.81
N ILE A 33 -3.23 0.73 5.69
CA ILE A 33 -3.11 1.31 4.36
C ILE A 33 -4.51 1.28 3.74
N ASP A 34 -4.96 2.44 3.30
CA ASP A 34 -6.25 2.64 2.63
C ASP A 34 -5.99 3.19 1.24
N PHE A 35 -6.65 2.65 0.23
CA PHE A 35 -6.59 3.17 -1.13
C PHE A 35 -7.75 2.67 -1.98
N ASP A 36 -7.95 3.34 -3.10
CA ASP A 36 -8.94 2.99 -4.10
C ASP A 36 -8.26 2.53 -5.39
N ILE A 37 -8.96 1.69 -6.16
CA ILE A 37 -8.61 1.36 -7.54
C ILE A 37 -9.76 1.80 -8.46
N ILE A 38 -9.42 2.64 -9.44
CA ILE A 38 -10.34 3.14 -10.48
C ILE A 38 -9.65 2.95 -11.83
N ASP A 39 -10.26 2.18 -12.73
CA ASP A 39 -9.71 1.87 -14.07
C ASP A 39 -8.25 1.37 -14.04
N GLY A 40 -7.93 0.48 -13.09
CA GLY A 40 -6.58 -0.08 -12.91
C GLY A 40 -5.55 0.90 -12.36
N LYS A 41 -5.99 2.07 -11.85
CA LYS A 41 -5.12 3.10 -11.27
C LYS A 41 -5.37 3.25 -9.78
N ILE A 42 -4.28 3.42 -9.02
CA ILE A 42 -4.37 3.71 -7.60
C ILE A 42 -4.84 5.16 -7.36
N ARG A 43 -5.69 5.34 -6.35
CA ARG A 43 -6.25 6.63 -5.95
C ARG A 43 -6.36 6.70 -4.43
N ASN A 44 -6.36 7.91 -3.87
CA ASN A 44 -6.66 8.16 -2.45
C ASN A 44 -5.80 7.36 -1.46
N LEU A 45 -4.54 7.08 -1.80
CA LEU A 45 -3.63 6.34 -0.94
C LEU A 45 -3.37 7.10 0.37
N ALA A 46 -3.74 6.49 1.49
CA ALA A 46 -3.52 6.99 2.82
C ALA A 46 -2.89 5.91 3.72
N TYR A 47 -2.03 6.36 4.64
CA TYR A 47 -1.42 5.51 5.65
C TYR A 47 -1.81 5.99 7.04
N VAL A 48 -2.19 5.06 7.91
CA VAL A 48 -2.27 5.31 9.36
C VAL A 48 -0.92 4.98 9.98
N ARG A 49 -0.34 5.96 10.70
CA ARG A 49 0.98 5.89 11.34
C ARG A 49 2.14 5.73 10.32
N GLY A 50 3.37 5.91 10.79
CA GLY A 50 4.60 5.86 10.00
C GLY A 50 5.22 7.25 9.81
N CYS A 51 6.11 7.39 8.83
CA CYS A 51 6.72 8.68 8.52
C CYS A 51 5.67 9.61 7.90
N ASN A 52 5.15 10.54 8.70
CA ASN A 52 4.00 11.36 8.33
C ASN A 52 4.21 12.14 7.02
N GLY A 53 5.36 12.80 6.84
CA GLY A 53 5.66 13.57 5.62
C GLY A 53 5.92 12.68 4.39
N ASN A 54 6.79 11.67 4.52
CA ASN A 54 7.15 10.84 3.37
C ASN A 54 5.98 9.98 2.87
N LEU A 55 5.15 9.43 3.76
CA LEU A 55 4.02 8.60 3.33
C LEU A 55 2.92 9.42 2.65
N GLN A 56 2.70 10.67 3.07
CA GLN A 56 1.86 11.60 2.32
C GLN A 56 2.45 11.93 0.95
N ALA A 57 3.77 12.14 0.86
CA ALA A 57 4.44 12.39 -0.40
C ALA A 57 4.30 11.20 -1.36
N ILE A 58 4.44 9.96 -0.87
CA ILE A 58 4.19 8.75 -1.67
C ILE A 58 2.75 8.72 -2.17
N GLY A 59 1.75 8.96 -1.31
CA GLY A 59 0.35 9.06 -1.72
C GLY A 59 0.14 10.01 -2.91
N ARG A 60 0.75 11.20 -2.85
CA ARG A 60 0.68 12.18 -3.94
C ARG A 60 1.44 11.75 -5.21
N LEU A 61 2.61 11.12 -5.04
CA LEU A 61 3.43 10.69 -6.17
C LEU A 61 2.77 9.57 -6.97
N VAL A 62 1.99 8.70 -6.31
CA VAL A 62 1.34 7.56 -6.95
C VAL A 62 -0.10 7.81 -7.40
N GLU A 63 -0.68 8.95 -7.03
CA GLU A 63 -2.05 9.30 -7.38
C GLU A 63 -2.31 9.21 -8.90
N GLY A 64 -3.26 8.35 -9.29
CA GLY A 64 -3.63 8.11 -10.68
C GLY A 64 -2.63 7.27 -11.48
N MET A 65 -1.61 6.70 -10.86
CA MET A 65 -0.67 5.78 -11.51
C MET A 65 -1.29 4.39 -11.70
N ASP A 66 -0.89 3.72 -12.78
CA ASP A 66 -1.19 2.31 -13.03
C ASP A 66 -0.60 1.43 -11.91
N ILE A 67 -1.40 0.50 -11.38
CA ILE A 67 -1.01 -0.35 -10.25
C ILE A 67 0.29 -1.12 -10.53
N LYS A 68 0.51 -1.57 -11.77
CA LYS A 68 1.71 -2.31 -12.16
C LYS A 68 2.96 -1.44 -12.02
N LYS A 69 2.85 -0.17 -12.46
CA LYS A 69 3.95 0.78 -12.32
C LYS A 69 4.26 1.08 -10.85
N VAL A 70 3.23 1.16 -10.00
CA VAL A 70 3.42 1.36 -8.55
C VAL A 70 4.14 0.17 -7.93
N VAL A 71 3.71 -1.06 -8.27
CA VAL A 71 4.38 -2.30 -7.86
C VAL A 71 5.85 -2.30 -8.29
N ASP A 72 6.12 -2.06 -9.57
CA ASP A 72 7.49 -2.07 -10.11
C ASP A 72 8.39 -1.00 -9.45
N THR A 73 7.80 0.14 -9.07
CA THR A 73 8.54 1.25 -8.45
C THR A 73 8.85 1.01 -6.97
N LEU A 74 7.93 0.39 -6.22
CA LEU A 74 8.00 0.32 -4.76
C LEU A 74 8.42 -1.06 -4.22
N SER A 75 8.40 -2.10 -5.04
CA SER A 75 8.78 -3.45 -4.64
C SER A 75 10.24 -3.52 -4.16
N GLY A 76 10.46 -4.21 -3.05
CA GLY A 76 11.77 -4.46 -2.48
C GLY A 76 12.35 -3.29 -1.67
N VAL A 77 11.66 -2.14 -1.57
CA VAL A 77 12.11 -1.04 -0.71
C VAL A 77 12.16 -1.53 0.74
N ASN A 78 13.36 -1.56 1.33
CA ASN A 78 13.59 -2.10 2.67
C ASN A 78 13.84 -0.97 3.67
N CYS A 79 13.18 -1.02 4.82
CA CYS A 79 13.39 -0.08 5.92
C CYS A 79 14.27 -0.72 6.99
N ASN A 80 15.49 -0.20 7.18
CA ASN A 80 16.41 -0.60 8.26
C ASN A 80 16.58 -2.13 8.39
N PHE A 81 16.79 -2.82 7.26
CA PHE A 81 17.02 -4.27 7.20
C PHE A 81 15.87 -5.14 7.74
N ARG A 82 14.65 -4.61 7.83
CA ARG A 82 13.47 -5.39 8.25
C ARG A 82 12.94 -6.37 7.19
N GLY A 83 13.48 -6.30 5.96
CA GLY A 83 13.07 -7.17 4.84
C GLY A 83 11.79 -6.70 4.14
N THR A 84 11.30 -5.51 4.49
CA THR A 84 10.11 -4.84 3.94
C THR A 84 10.09 -3.37 4.39
N SER A 85 9.14 -2.59 3.89
CA SER A 85 8.85 -1.21 4.30
C SER A 85 7.37 -0.88 4.07
N CYS A 86 6.88 0.26 4.57
CA CYS A 86 5.48 0.66 4.33
C CYS A 86 5.12 0.73 2.84
N THR A 87 6.07 1.14 1.98
CA THR A 87 5.85 1.22 0.53
C THR A 87 5.98 -0.13 -0.16
N ASP A 88 6.91 -0.98 0.31
CA ASP A 88 6.99 -2.37 -0.18
C ASP A 88 5.74 -3.18 0.20
N GLN A 89 5.19 -2.95 1.40
CA GLN A 89 3.91 -3.54 1.81
C GLN A 89 2.76 -3.13 0.90
N LEU A 90 2.69 -1.85 0.49
CA LEU A 90 1.74 -1.43 -0.53
C LEU A 90 1.94 -2.21 -1.85
N ALA A 91 3.18 -2.35 -2.32
CA ALA A 91 3.46 -3.09 -3.55
C ALA A 91 3.04 -4.57 -3.47
N ARG A 92 3.28 -5.23 -2.34
CA ARG A 92 2.85 -6.62 -2.12
C ARG A 92 1.33 -6.76 -2.09
N ILE A 93 0.64 -5.85 -1.41
CA ILE A 93 -0.83 -5.81 -1.40
C ILE A 93 -1.33 -5.66 -2.84
N LEU A 94 -0.86 -4.65 -3.59
CA LEU A 94 -1.26 -4.40 -4.97
C LEU A 94 -1.00 -5.59 -5.90
N SER A 95 0.10 -6.32 -5.70
CA SER A 95 0.45 -7.51 -6.50
C SER A 95 -0.50 -8.70 -6.31
N SER A 96 -1.32 -8.68 -5.25
CA SER A 96 -2.24 -9.77 -4.91
C SER A 96 -3.71 -9.52 -5.31
N LEU A 97 -3.99 -8.36 -5.88
CA LEU A 97 -5.33 -7.90 -6.25
C LEU A 97 -5.71 -8.23 -7.68
#